data_AF-A0A516RL94-F1
#
_entry.id   AF-A0A516RL94-F1
#
_cell.length_a   1.000
_cell.length_b   1.000
_cell.length_c   1.000
_cell.angle_alpha   90.00
_cell.angle_beta   90.00
_cell.angle_gamma   90.00
#
_symmetry.space_group_name_H-M   'P 1'
#
loop_
_entity.id
_entity.type
_entity.pdbx_description
1 polymer ?
#
loop_
_entity_poly.entity_id
_entity_poly.type
_entity_poly.pdbx_seq_one_letter_code
_entity_poly.pdbx_strand_id
1 'polypeptide(L)'
;MFKTPTANLGSNGAPQHPDKRKAGGHGPTLDDEVSYLLPVDPGVAEGDADEFHSPHEWWGEFAPAVRRWEILTGSPAPVPVEVGPRGGRRLTAVFGEWLMGLPRGWITHVPGLNRSRQLRATGNGVVSQQAFTAYLHLMNDKEGSKHG
;
A
#
# COMPACT_ATOMS: atom_id res chain seq x y z
N MET A 1 10.12 -1.24 -7.35
CA MET A 1 8.82 -1.78 -6.87
C MET A 1 8.71 -1.38 -5.42
N PHE A 2 7.54 -0.87 -4.98
CA PHE A 2 7.33 -0.50 -3.57
C PHE A 2 7.48 -1.69 -2.63
N LYS A 3 7.80 -1.43 -1.37
CA LYS A 3 7.65 -2.41 -0.30
C LYS A 3 6.18 -2.68 0.00
N THR A 4 5.89 -3.90 0.43
CA THR A 4 4.57 -4.21 0.98
C THR A 4 4.38 -3.51 2.33
N PRO A 5 3.15 -3.12 2.68
CA PRO A 5 2.84 -2.60 4.01
C PRO A 5 3.21 -3.60 5.09
N THR A 6 3.70 -3.13 6.24
CA THR A 6 3.93 -3.97 7.43
C THR A 6 2.99 -3.58 8.55
N ALA A 7 2.67 -4.53 9.43
CA ALA A 7 1.67 -4.36 10.49
C ALA A 7 1.94 -3.18 11.44
N ASN A 8 3.20 -2.75 11.56
CA ASN A 8 3.63 -1.73 12.51
C ASN A 8 3.64 -0.31 11.91
N LEU A 9 3.28 -0.13 10.64
CA LEU A 9 3.28 1.19 9.97
C LEU A 9 2.37 2.22 10.67
N GLY A 10 1.32 1.77 11.34
CA GLY A 10 0.41 2.63 12.09
C GLY A 10 0.94 3.13 13.44
N SER A 11 2.01 2.52 13.97
CA SER A 11 2.57 2.77 15.30
C SER A 11 4.05 3.11 15.30
N ASN A 12 4.73 2.98 14.16
CA ASN A 12 6.13 3.34 14.01
C ASN A 12 6.35 4.85 14.24
N GLY A 13 7.59 5.21 14.53
CA GLY A 13 8.03 6.61 14.48
C GLY A 13 7.85 7.20 13.08
N ALA A 14 8.01 8.52 12.98
CA ALA A 14 7.89 9.24 11.71
C ALA A 14 8.77 8.62 10.61
N PRO A 15 8.34 8.67 9.35
CA PRO A 15 9.11 8.12 8.24
C PRO A 15 10.48 8.81 8.15
N GLN A 16 11.47 8.08 7.67
CA GLN A 16 12.85 8.53 7.47
C GLN A 16 13.27 8.30 6.01
N HIS A 17 14.22 9.09 5.52
CA HIS A 17 14.76 8.89 4.18
C HIS A 17 15.29 7.45 4.00
N PRO A 18 14.97 6.74 2.90
CA PRO A 18 15.39 5.35 2.68
C PRO A 18 16.89 5.10 2.81
N ASP A 19 17.73 6.05 2.38
CA ASP A 19 19.18 5.90 2.50
C ASP A 19 19.67 6.02 3.95
N LYS A 20 19.01 6.84 4.77
CA LYS A 20 19.29 6.93 6.20
C LYS A 20 18.93 5.63 6.93
N ARG A 21 17.80 5.01 6.57
CA ARG A 21 17.41 3.67 7.06
C ARG A 21 18.46 2.62 6.72
N LYS A 22 18.87 2.56 5.45
CA LYS A 22 19.87 1.60 4.95
C LYS A 22 21.23 1.77 5.64
N ALA A 23 21.68 3.01 5.83
CA ALA A 23 22.92 3.32 6.54
C ALA A 23 22.89 2.82 8.00
N GLY A 24 21.72 2.78 8.63
CA GLY A 24 21.50 2.20 9.96
C GLY A 24 21.29 0.68 9.98
N GLY A 25 21.47 -0.02 8.86
CA GLY A 25 21.29 -1.47 8.77
C GLY A 25 19.83 -1.95 8.67
N HIS A 26 18.88 -1.03 8.43
CA HIS A 26 17.46 -1.36 8.29
C HIS A 26 16.95 -1.13 6.87
N GLY A 27 16.09 -2.02 6.38
CA GLY A 27 15.38 -1.78 5.13
C GLY A 27 14.39 -0.62 5.26
N PRO A 28 14.16 0.17 4.19
CA PRO A 28 13.09 1.16 4.20
C PRO A 28 11.73 0.48 4.28
N THR A 29 10.82 1.12 4.98
CA THR A 29 9.40 0.79 5.05
C THR A 29 8.63 1.42 3.90
N LEU A 30 7.39 0.99 3.66
CA LEU A 30 6.54 1.65 2.67
C LEU A 30 6.34 3.14 2.98
N ASP A 31 6.17 3.51 4.25
CA ASP A 31 5.99 4.91 4.67
C ASP A 31 7.24 5.75 4.37
N ASP A 32 8.44 5.18 4.51
CA ASP A 32 9.69 5.84 4.12
C ASP A 32 9.73 6.10 2.60
N GLU A 33 9.33 5.13 1.78
CA GLU A 33 9.35 5.26 0.32
C GLU A 33 8.32 6.29 -0.18
N VAL A 34 7.06 6.19 0.24
CA VAL A 34 6.01 7.12 -0.23
C VAL A 34 6.24 8.54 0.29
N SER A 35 6.79 8.69 1.51
CA SER A 35 6.98 10.01 2.10
C SER A 35 8.18 10.77 1.54
N TYR A 36 9.23 10.07 1.05
CA TYR A 36 10.49 10.71 0.63
C TYR A 36 10.86 10.51 -0.85
N LEU A 37 10.40 9.45 -1.51
CA LEU A 37 10.78 9.19 -2.90
C LEU A 37 9.76 9.70 -3.92
N LEU A 38 8.53 9.98 -3.48
CA LEU A 38 7.46 10.41 -4.37
C LEU A 38 7.30 11.94 -4.37
N PRO A 39 7.32 12.60 -5.54
CA PRO A 39 7.12 14.05 -5.67
C PRO A 39 5.64 14.47 -5.54
N VAL A 40 4.89 13.85 -4.63
CA VAL A 40 3.47 14.17 -4.39
C VAL A 40 3.37 15.22 -3.29
N ASP A 41 2.65 16.32 -3.50
CA ASP A 41 2.36 17.29 -2.45
C ASP A 41 1.27 16.73 -1.50
N PRO A 42 1.46 16.68 -0.17
CA PRO A 42 0.46 16.19 0.76
C PRO A 42 -0.79 17.07 0.82
N GLY A 43 -0.69 18.34 0.41
CA GLY A 43 -1.83 19.24 0.28
C GLY A 43 -2.81 18.82 -0.82
N VAL A 44 -2.34 18.04 -1.81
CA VAL A 44 -3.21 17.43 -2.82
C VAL A 44 -4.02 16.26 -2.23
N ALA A 45 -3.56 15.69 -1.12
CA ALA A 45 -4.28 14.65 -0.37
C ALA A 45 -5.39 15.19 0.54
N GLU A 46 -5.50 16.52 0.67
CA GLU A 46 -6.64 17.14 1.37
C GLU A 46 -7.87 17.32 0.47
N GLY A 47 -7.77 17.01 -0.84
CA GLY A 47 -8.92 16.80 -1.71
C GLY A 47 -9.64 15.49 -1.37
N ASP A 48 -10.85 15.28 -1.92
CA ASP A 48 -11.69 14.11 -1.62
C ASP A 48 -10.85 12.82 -1.66
N ALA A 49 -10.60 12.23 -0.48
CA ALA A 49 -9.88 10.95 -0.34
C ALA A 49 -10.58 9.80 -1.10
N ASP A 50 -11.79 10.07 -1.55
CA ASP A 50 -12.68 9.25 -2.33
C ASP A 50 -12.47 9.36 -3.86
N GLU A 51 -11.61 10.25 -4.36
CA GLU A 51 -11.29 10.32 -5.78
C GLU A 51 -9.91 9.70 -6.05
N PHE A 52 -9.90 8.55 -6.71
CA PHE A 52 -8.66 7.91 -7.13
C PHE A 52 -8.15 8.61 -8.38
N HIS A 53 -7.11 9.41 -8.21
CA HIS A 53 -6.44 10.14 -9.27
C HIS A 53 -4.94 9.83 -9.20
N SER A 54 -4.36 9.46 -10.34
CA SER A 54 -2.98 8.94 -10.42
C SER A 54 -2.19 9.59 -11.56
N PRO A 55 -1.81 10.87 -11.41
CA PRO A 55 -0.93 11.55 -12.35
C PRO A 55 0.40 10.81 -12.48
N HIS A 56 0.88 10.67 -13.71
CA HIS A 56 2.12 9.95 -13.98
C HIS A 56 3.32 10.58 -13.24
N GLU A 57 3.34 11.90 -13.12
CA GLU A 57 4.38 12.69 -12.45
C GLU A 57 4.52 12.38 -10.95
N TRP A 58 3.50 11.83 -10.30
CA TRP A 58 3.55 11.48 -8.87
C TRP A 58 4.47 10.33 -8.57
N TRP A 59 4.72 9.47 -9.55
CA TRP A 59 5.27 8.15 -9.29
C TRP A 59 6.76 8.04 -9.58
N GLY A 60 7.38 9.03 -10.23
CA GLY A 60 8.81 9.01 -10.54
C GLY A 60 9.25 7.67 -11.14
N GLU A 61 10.28 7.06 -10.55
CA GLU A 61 10.77 5.73 -10.98
C GLU A 61 9.76 4.59 -10.79
N PHE A 62 8.74 4.76 -9.94
CA PHE A 62 7.71 3.77 -9.68
C PHE A 62 6.60 3.76 -10.73
N ALA A 63 6.55 4.74 -11.64
CA ALA A 63 5.47 4.90 -12.61
C ALA A 63 5.17 3.61 -13.42
N PRO A 64 6.17 2.86 -13.95
CA PRO A 64 5.88 1.61 -14.67
C PRO A 64 5.32 0.49 -13.78
N ALA A 65 5.64 0.48 -12.49
CA ALA A 65 5.11 -0.49 -11.54
C ALA A 65 3.67 -0.14 -11.14
N VAL A 66 3.42 1.13 -10.83
CA VAL A 66 2.09 1.66 -10.51
C VAL A 66 1.13 1.41 -11.66
N ARG A 67 1.51 1.77 -12.90
CA ARG A 67 0.65 1.57 -14.07
C ARG A 67 0.27 0.12 -14.31
N ARG A 68 1.21 -0.81 -14.10
CA ARG A 68 0.90 -2.25 -14.20
C ARG A 68 -0.10 -2.67 -13.13
N TRP A 69 0.06 -2.16 -11.91
CA TRP A 69 -0.84 -2.49 -10.81
C TRP A 69 -2.24 -1.92 -11.05
N GLU A 70 -2.37 -0.68 -11.54
CA GLU A 70 -3.66 -0.08 -11.91
C GLU A 70 -4.41 -0.91 -12.94
N ILE A 71 -3.71 -1.44 -13.95
CA ILE A 71 -4.30 -2.32 -14.96
C ILE A 71 -4.80 -3.61 -14.32
N LEU A 72 -4.03 -4.19 -13.39
CA LEU A 72 -4.38 -5.46 -12.73
C LEU A 72 -5.50 -5.31 -11.70
N THR A 73 -5.58 -4.18 -11.00
CA THR A 73 -6.62 -3.91 -10.00
C THR A 73 -7.86 -3.25 -10.60
N GLY A 74 -7.78 -2.73 -11.83
CA GLY A 74 -8.88 -2.05 -12.51
C GLY A 74 -9.23 -0.69 -11.89
N SER A 75 -8.30 -0.08 -11.13
CA SER A 75 -8.52 1.21 -10.49
C SER A 75 -7.23 2.06 -10.48
N PRO A 76 -7.31 3.39 -10.66
CA PRO A 76 -6.14 4.26 -10.50
C PRO A 76 -5.55 4.15 -9.09
N ALA A 77 -4.27 4.44 -8.93
CA ALA A 77 -3.69 4.53 -7.60
C ALA A 77 -4.31 5.72 -6.82
N PRO A 78 -4.65 5.56 -5.54
CA PRO A 78 -5.03 6.68 -4.68
C PRO A 78 -3.81 7.52 -4.28
N VAL A 79 -4.06 8.69 -3.69
CA VAL A 79 -2.99 9.54 -3.16
C VAL A 79 -2.18 8.77 -2.10
N PRO A 80 -0.84 8.66 -2.25
CA PRO A 80 -0.03 7.77 -1.41
C PRO A 80 0.34 8.35 -0.05
N VAL A 81 0.22 9.68 0.12
CA VAL A 81 0.64 10.41 1.32
C VAL A 81 -0.46 11.36 1.80
N GLU A 82 -0.50 11.64 3.09
CA GLU A 82 -1.36 12.64 3.74
C GLU A 82 -0.55 13.44 4.79
N VAL A 83 -1.09 14.59 5.22
CA VAL A 83 -0.56 15.35 6.36
C VAL A 83 -0.99 14.67 7.66
N GLY A 84 -0.02 14.34 8.51
CA GLY A 84 -0.26 13.80 9.84
C GLY A 84 -0.63 14.88 10.87
N PRO A 85 -1.16 14.50 12.05
CA PRO A 85 -1.56 15.42 13.13
C PRO A 85 -0.45 16.34 13.65
N ARG A 86 0.82 16.03 13.35
CA ARG A 86 2.01 16.83 13.72
C ARG A 86 2.60 17.60 12.53
N GLY A 87 1.85 17.73 11.43
CA GLY A 87 2.26 18.42 10.19
C GLY A 87 3.22 17.64 9.29
N GLY A 88 3.70 16.47 9.70
CA GLY A 88 4.59 15.63 8.90
C GLY A 88 3.86 14.78 7.87
N ARG A 89 4.51 14.48 6.75
CA ARG A 89 4.07 13.53 5.72
C ARG A 89 3.97 12.11 6.29
N ARG A 90 2.95 11.36 5.87
CA ARG A 90 2.81 9.93 6.19
C ARG A 90 1.96 9.21 5.15
N LEU A 91 2.14 7.90 5.04
CA LEU A 91 1.37 6.98 4.19
C LEU A 91 -0.16 7.09 4.40
N THR A 92 -0.97 7.08 3.35
CA THR A 92 -2.44 6.94 3.50
C THR A 92 -2.83 5.48 3.72
N ALA A 93 -3.87 5.23 4.53
CA ALA A 93 -4.40 3.88 4.70
C ALA A 93 -5.03 3.34 3.41
N VAL A 94 -5.66 4.23 2.63
CA VAL A 94 -6.30 3.91 1.34
C VAL A 94 -5.26 3.41 0.32
N PHE A 95 -4.08 4.02 0.26
CA PHE A 95 -3.00 3.53 -0.59
C PHE A 95 -2.47 2.16 -0.15
N GLY A 96 -2.37 1.93 1.16
CA GLY A 96 -2.04 0.61 1.70
C GLY A 96 -3.05 -0.46 1.25
N GLU A 97 -4.35 -0.20 1.38
CA GLU A 97 -5.42 -1.08 0.94
C GLU A 97 -5.35 -1.40 -0.56
N TRP A 98 -5.20 -0.38 -1.40
CA TRP A 98 -5.07 -0.52 -2.86
C TRP A 98 -3.82 -1.32 -3.25
N LEU A 99 -2.69 -1.08 -2.58
CA LEU A 99 -1.44 -1.79 -2.83
C LEU A 99 -1.56 -3.30 -2.53
N MET A 100 -2.42 -3.68 -1.58
CA MET A 100 -2.73 -5.08 -1.27
C MET A 100 -3.74 -5.72 -2.23
N GLY A 101 -4.24 -4.96 -3.22
CA GLY A 101 -5.17 -5.44 -4.23
C GLY A 101 -6.59 -5.65 -3.71
N LEU A 102 -6.91 -5.02 -2.58
CA LEU A 102 -8.23 -5.10 -1.96
C LEU A 102 -9.21 -4.17 -2.67
N PRO A 103 -10.51 -4.54 -2.73
CA PRO A 103 -11.55 -3.61 -3.16
C PRO A 103 -11.55 -2.35 -2.29
N ARG A 104 -11.88 -1.21 -2.89
CA ARG A 104 -11.96 0.06 -2.18
C ARG A 104 -12.93 -0.02 -1.00
N GLY A 105 -12.49 0.48 0.14
CA GLY A 105 -13.27 0.52 1.38
C GLY A 105 -13.27 -0.78 2.17
N TRP A 106 -12.60 -1.85 1.70
CA TRP A 106 -12.58 -3.15 2.37
C TRP A 106 -12.11 -3.09 3.83
N ILE A 107 -11.10 -2.24 4.09
CA ILE A 107 -10.55 -1.92 5.40
C ILE A 107 -10.90 -0.47 5.77
N THR A 108 -10.76 0.44 4.82
CA THR A 108 -10.80 1.88 5.07
C THR A 108 -12.20 2.44 5.36
N HIS A 109 -13.27 1.74 4.93
CA HIS A 109 -14.67 2.14 5.23
C HIS A 109 -15.30 1.36 6.39
N VAL A 110 -14.55 0.50 7.10
CA VAL A 110 -15.08 -0.20 8.26
C VAL A 110 -15.30 0.79 9.41
N PRO A 111 -16.53 0.96 9.91
CA PRO A 111 -16.82 1.92 10.97
C PRO A 111 -16.02 1.66 12.25
N GLY A 112 -15.47 2.71 12.85
CA GLY A 112 -14.73 2.62 14.11
C GLY A 112 -13.28 2.13 14.00
N LEU A 113 -12.78 1.80 12.80
CA LEU A 113 -11.35 1.56 12.59
C LEU A 113 -10.60 2.88 12.42
N ASN A 114 -9.68 3.17 13.34
CA ASN A 114 -8.73 4.27 13.15
C ASN A 114 -7.61 3.89 12.16
N ARG A 115 -6.93 4.89 11.59
CA ARG A 115 -5.84 4.73 10.62
C ARG A 115 -4.79 3.69 11.04
N SER A 116 -4.36 3.71 12.30
CA SER A 116 -3.35 2.77 12.79
C SER A 116 -3.83 1.33 12.73
N ARG A 117 -5.10 1.06 13.06
CA ARG A 117 -5.70 -0.27 12.92
C ARG A 117 -5.92 -0.66 11.46
N GLN A 118 -6.28 0.28 10.59
CA GLN A 118 -6.41 0.03 9.14
C GLN A 118 -5.06 -0.39 8.53
N LEU A 119 -3.98 0.34 8.83
CA LEU A 119 -2.63 -0.01 8.37
C LEU A 119 -2.14 -1.33 8.97
N ARG A 120 -2.49 -1.62 10.22
CA ARG A 120 -2.18 -2.92 10.84
C ARG A 120 -2.89 -4.07 10.13
N ALA A 121 -4.17 -3.92 9.81
CA ALA A 121 -4.95 -4.91 9.06
C ALA A 121 -4.35 -5.12 7.66
N THR A 122 -4.02 -4.02 6.97
CA THR A 122 -3.36 -4.05 5.67
C THR A 122 -2.02 -4.80 5.72
N GLY A 123 -1.16 -4.46 6.68
CA GLY A 123 0.17 -5.06 6.79
C GLY A 123 0.21 -6.47 7.39
N ASN A 124 -0.90 -6.97 7.95
CA ASN A 124 -1.09 -8.36 8.34
C ASN A 124 -1.79 -9.19 7.24
N GLY A 125 -2.31 -8.53 6.21
CA GLY A 125 -2.97 -9.18 5.09
C GLY A 125 -1.98 -9.81 4.10
N VAL A 126 -2.55 -10.36 3.03
CA VAL A 126 -1.82 -10.89 1.88
C VAL A 126 -2.35 -10.23 0.61
N VAL A 127 -1.52 -10.13 -0.43
CA VAL A 127 -1.97 -9.60 -1.72
C VAL A 127 -3.04 -10.53 -2.28
N SER A 128 -4.25 -10.03 -2.52
CA SER A 128 -5.43 -10.86 -2.83
C SER A 128 -5.23 -11.77 -4.05
N GLN A 129 -4.56 -11.26 -5.08
CA GLN A 129 -4.25 -12.00 -6.31
C GLN A 129 -3.23 -13.13 -6.05
N GLN A 130 -2.26 -12.91 -5.16
CA GLN A 130 -1.30 -13.95 -4.76
C GLN A 130 -1.98 -15.04 -3.93
N ALA A 131 -2.84 -14.65 -2.99
CA ALA A 131 -3.63 -15.57 -2.18
C ALA A 131 -4.55 -16.45 -3.03
N PHE A 132 -5.24 -15.83 -4.01
CA PHE A 132 -6.08 -16.56 -4.97
C PHE A 132 -5.27 -17.56 -5.79
N THR A 133 -4.11 -17.15 -6.31
CA THR A 133 -3.21 -18.04 -7.07
C THR A 133 -2.73 -19.23 -6.23
N ALA A 134 -2.30 -18.98 -4.99
CA ALA A 134 -1.87 -20.03 -4.07
C ALA A 134 -3.02 -21.01 -3.74
N TYR A 135 -4.23 -20.49 -3.55
CA TYR A 135 -5.41 -21.31 -3.31
C TYR A 135 -5.76 -22.17 -4.52
N LEU A 136 -5.76 -21.61 -5.74
CA LEU A 136 -5.97 -22.38 -6.98
C LEU A 136 -4.92 -23.48 -7.15
N HIS A 137 -3.66 -23.18 -6.89
CA HIS A 137 -2.59 -24.18 -6.96
C HIS A 137 -2.86 -25.37 -6.02
N LEU A 138 -3.22 -25.08 -4.77
CA LEU A 138 -3.56 -26.11 -3.79
C LEU A 138 -4.79 -26.95 -4.20
N MET A 139 -5.81 -26.34 -4.80
CA MET A 139 -7.01 -27.05 -5.23
C MET A 139 -6.72 -27.97 -6.42
N ASN A 140 -5.92 -27.50 -7.39
CA ASN A 140 -5.54 -28.29 -8.56
C ASN A 140 -4.62 -29.47 -8.19
N ASP A 141 -3.72 -29.29 -7.22
CA ASP A 141 -2.85 -30.37 -6.74
C ASP A 141 -3.65 -31.51 -6.07
N LYS A 142 -4.71 -31.17 -5.33
CA LYS A 142 -5.60 -32.17 -4.69
C LYS A 142 -6.40 -32.99 -5.69
N GLU A 143 -6.76 -32.43 -6.83
CA GLU A 143 -7.48 -33.16 -7.89
C GLU A 143 -6.56 -34.14 -8.62
N GLY A 144 -5.30 -33.76 -8.85
CA GLY A 144 -4.27 -34.64 -9.43
C GLY A 144 -3.91 -35.82 -8.52
N SER A 145 -3.95 -35.64 -7.20
CA SER A 145 -3.63 -36.70 -6.24
C SER A 145 -4.76 -37.72 -5.99
N LYS A 146 -5.98 -37.48 -6.51
CA LYS A 146 -7.12 -38.42 -6.39
C LYS A 146 -7.23 -39.44 -7.52
N HIS A 147 -6.34 -39.37 -8.52
CA HIS A 147 -6.33 -40.25 -9.70
C HIS A 147 -5.01 -41.03 -9.85
N GLY A 148 -4.21 -41.13 -8.78
CA GLY A 148 -2.95 -41.89 -8.73
C GLY A 148 -3.04 -43.10 -7.83
#